data_AF-A0A7K3YG51-F1
#
_entry.id   AF-A0A7K3YG51-F1
#
_cell.length_a   1.000
_cell.length_b   1.000
_cell.length_c   1.000
_cell.angle_alpha   90.00
_cell.angle_beta   90.00
_cell.angle_gamma   90.00
#
_symmetry.space_group_name_H-M   'P 1'
#
loop_
_entity.id
_entity.type
_entity.pdbx_description
1 polymer ?
#
loop_
_entity_poly.entity_id
_entity_poly.type
_entity_poly.pdbx_seq_one_letter_code
_entity_poly.pdbx_strand_id
1 'polypeptide(L)'
;MTKNYRYFRMAGMILAALLIAAVLPAGAASAVGEPYTPLTISGGIDDTSPEISWNATFAPGKENKFDAIAPTADGGYIALGSTLAAGGGGKEDLLLVMTDGRGDEIWTAEFPDLAPASVDAAADGGCIAGGYNVTRTVGDGDYIYQGSSFLIRTDTAGKEEWRQVLPGMKVSSVRATPDGGYAAIGWLWSRSGSSDDVTAIIIKTDSSGTPIWNRTFSGISANTGAVTADGGYIIGGTTSPFNNTVGDAFLIRLDSDGNTVWHKSYHAPVVYDLEETADGGFVYSGNYWYGLVDAGGEEIWLRNMEGFTGHAVTLRPFGGYLIAGEIRWTGEGFVLGTDADGMIQWNLTLPDSRVFAACSVPGGYTLAGIQSSSEDTNDAWLIGLEEEVPATSTPATPTPTAAPGFGATAAGAALLLLVTGRMRRR
;
A
#
# COMPACT_ATOMS: atom_id res chain seq x y z
N MET A 1 32.18 -22.98 35.52
CA MET A 1 33.09 -22.29 34.57
C MET A 1 32.44 -20.98 34.16
N THR A 2 32.91 -19.89 34.76
CA THR A 2 32.44 -18.51 34.58
C THR A 2 33.31 -17.82 33.54
N LYS A 3 32.72 -17.10 32.57
CA LYS A 3 33.45 -16.18 31.68
C LYS A 3 32.67 -14.86 31.48
N ASN A 4 33.07 -13.89 32.31
CA ASN A 4 33.35 -12.48 32.08
C ASN A 4 32.69 -11.76 30.88
N TYR A 5 31.81 -10.81 31.19
CA TYR A 5 31.49 -9.65 30.35
C TYR A 5 32.54 -8.55 30.57
N ARG A 6 33.09 -7.99 29.48
CA ARG A 6 33.94 -6.80 29.50
C ARG A 6 33.16 -5.60 28.96
N TYR A 7 32.84 -4.67 29.85
CA TYR A 7 32.42 -3.31 29.52
C TYR A 7 33.60 -2.53 28.93
N PHE A 8 33.41 -1.89 27.78
CA PHE A 8 34.31 -0.86 27.27
C PHE A 8 33.74 0.53 27.62
N ARG A 9 34.49 1.28 28.42
CA ARG A 9 34.32 2.72 28.66
C ARG A 9 34.88 3.50 27.46
N MET A 10 34.16 4.50 26.97
CA MET A 10 34.74 5.56 26.14
C MET A 10 35.09 6.77 27.01
N ALA A 11 36.29 7.30 26.77
CA ALA A 11 36.92 8.42 27.45
C ALA A 11 36.36 9.77 26.94
N GLY A 12 36.32 10.76 27.83
CA GLY A 12 35.80 12.09 27.55
C GLY A 12 36.71 12.93 26.63
N MET A 13 36.07 13.84 25.89
CA MET A 13 36.71 15.02 25.34
C MET A 13 35.97 16.26 25.82
N ILE A 14 36.76 17.17 26.37
CA ILE A 14 36.39 18.49 26.88
C ILE A 14 36.13 19.40 25.69
N LEU A 15 34.95 20.02 25.62
CA LEU A 15 34.69 21.12 24.68
C LEU A 15 34.82 22.44 25.44
N ALA A 16 35.85 23.22 25.08
CA ALA A 16 36.04 24.59 25.55
C ALA A 16 35.07 25.52 24.82
N ALA A 17 34.29 26.28 25.59
CA ALA A 17 33.38 27.30 25.10
C ALA A 17 34.15 28.57 24.70
N LEU A 18 33.75 29.18 23.57
CA LEU A 18 34.15 30.54 23.19
C LEU A 18 32.87 31.38 23.04
N LEU A 19 32.67 32.27 24.01
CA LEU A 19 31.60 33.27 24.05
C LEU A 19 31.83 34.34 22.97
N ILE A 20 30.81 34.64 22.18
CA ILE A 20 30.59 36.00 21.65
C ILE A 20 29.17 36.40 22.04
N ALA A 21 29.08 37.41 22.91
CA ALA A 21 27.85 38.01 23.37
C ALA A 21 27.26 38.92 22.28
N ALA A 22 25.98 38.74 21.97
CA ALA A 22 25.15 39.76 21.33
C ALA A 22 23.82 39.85 22.11
N VAL A 23 23.44 41.09 22.38
CA VAL A 23 22.48 41.54 23.39
C VAL A 23 21.03 41.17 23.05
N LEU A 24 20.33 40.56 24.02
CA LEU A 24 18.87 40.39 24.06
C LEU A 24 18.18 41.70 24.51
N PRO A 25 16.96 41.96 24.04
CA PRO A 25 15.88 42.42 24.90
C PRO A 25 15.01 41.23 25.32
N ALA A 26 14.59 41.29 26.58
CA ALA A 26 13.93 40.25 27.34
C ALA A 26 12.53 39.88 26.83
N GLY A 27 12.18 38.59 26.99
CA GLY A 27 10.82 38.10 26.80
C GLY A 27 10.70 36.59 26.69
N ALA A 28 11.38 35.82 27.55
CA ALA A 28 11.11 34.39 27.67
C ALA A 28 9.99 34.15 28.68
N ALA A 29 8.81 33.75 28.20
CA ALA A 29 7.87 32.96 28.96
C ALA A 29 7.69 31.64 28.21
N SER A 30 7.86 30.54 28.95
CA SER A 30 7.64 29.15 28.57
C SER A 30 6.36 28.95 27.75
N ALA A 31 6.48 28.37 26.55
CA ALA A 31 5.35 27.80 25.83
C ALA A 31 5.45 26.27 25.87
N VAL A 32 4.54 25.70 26.67
CA VAL A 32 4.05 24.33 26.57
C VAL A 32 3.50 24.11 25.16
N GLY A 33 3.59 22.88 24.65
CA GLY A 33 3.31 22.46 23.28
C GLY A 33 2.25 23.27 22.53
N GLU A 34 2.66 23.82 21.38
CA GLU A 34 1.74 24.31 20.37
C GLU A 34 0.81 23.16 19.94
N PRO A 35 -0.52 23.34 19.94
CA PRO A 35 -1.43 22.36 19.39
C PRO A 35 -1.20 22.22 17.87
N TYR A 36 -1.34 20.98 17.38
CA TYR A 36 -1.38 20.67 15.96
C TYR A 36 -2.43 21.57 15.27
N THR A 37 -2.00 22.29 14.24
CA THR A 37 -2.92 22.96 13.31
C THR A 37 -3.14 22.00 12.14
N PRO A 38 -4.38 21.55 11.88
CA PRO A 38 -4.67 20.80 10.68
C PRO A 38 -4.22 21.63 9.46
N LEU A 39 -3.73 20.95 8.43
CA LEU A 39 -3.62 21.54 7.09
C LEU A 39 -4.98 22.15 6.73
N THR A 40 -5.09 23.45 6.90
CA THR A 40 -6.25 24.23 6.48
C THR A 40 -5.91 24.69 5.08
N ILE A 41 -6.56 24.09 4.09
CA ILE A 41 -6.51 24.60 2.72
C ILE A 41 -7.25 25.95 2.75
N SER A 42 -6.52 27.05 2.94
CA SER A 42 -7.07 28.40 2.76
C SER A 42 -7.02 28.77 1.27
N GLY A 43 -7.82 28.06 0.50
CA GLY A 43 -8.19 28.36 -0.89
C GLY A 43 -9.62 27.85 -1.02
N GLY A 44 -10.54 28.69 -1.49
CA GLY A 44 -11.99 28.48 -1.37
C GLY A 44 -12.41 27.04 -1.61
N ILE A 45 -13.11 26.47 -0.61
CA ILE A 45 -13.83 25.21 -0.76
C ILE A 45 -14.93 25.48 -1.77
N ASP A 46 -14.68 25.18 -3.05
CA ASP A 46 -15.77 24.76 -3.92
C ASP A 46 -16.21 23.39 -3.39
N ASP A 47 -17.47 23.31 -3.00
CA ASP A 47 -18.21 22.14 -2.49
C ASP A 47 -18.17 21.00 -3.52
N THR A 48 -17.03 20.32 -3.60
CA THR A 48 -16.70 19.32 -4.64
C THR A 48 -16.12 18.03 -4.06
N SER A 49 -16.08 17.91 -2.73
CA SER A 49 -15.78 16.63 -2.10
C SER A 49 -16.91 15.65 -2.42
N PRO A 50 -16.60 14.38 -2.72
CA PRO A 50 -17.61 13.39 -3.02
C PRO A 50 -18.56 13.18 -1.83
N GLU A 51 -19.83 12.94 -2.14
CA GLU A 51 -20.87 12.66 -1.14
C GLU A 51 -20.92 11.18 -0.82
N ILE A 52 -21.32 10.84 0.40
CA ILE A 52 -21.54 9.46 0.81
C ILE A 52 -22.87 8.99 0.23
N SER A 53 -22.84 8.08 -0.74
CA SER A 53 -24.04 7.55 -1.41
C SER A 53 -24.68 6.41 -0.64
N TRP A 54 -23.87 5.56 -0.02
CA TRP A 54 -24.31 4.42 0.78
C TRP A 54 -23.20 3.98 1.74
N ASN A 55 -23.57 3.28 2.81
CA ASN A 55 -22.65 2.82 3.85
C ASN A 55 -23.18 1.50 4.42
N ALA A 56 -22.34 0.47 4.44
CA ALA A 56 -22.69 -0.88 4.88
C ALA A 56 -21.63 -1.45 5.83
N THR A 57 -22.09 -2.09 6.91
CA THR A 57 -21.23 -2.81 7.86
C THR A 57 -21.58 -4.29 7.90
N PHE A 58 -20.55 -5.10 8.15
CA PHE A 58 -20.61 -6.56 8.18
C PHE A 58 -19.91 -7.05 9.44
N ALA A 59 -20.67 -7.70 10.32
CA ALA A 59 -20.19 -8.18 11.61
C ALA A 59 -20.49 -9.68 11.87
N PRO A 60 -20.00 -10.59 11.01
CA PRO A 60 -20.19 -12.03 11.23
C PRO A 60 -19.44 -12.54 12.48
N GLY A 61 -18.32 -11.91 12.84
CA GLY A 61 -17.53 -12.17 14.06
C GLY A 61 -17.50 -10.98 15.03
N LYS A 62 -16.64 -11.07 16.06
CA LYS A 62 -16.47 -9.99 17.05
C LYS A 62 -15.60 -8.83 16.57
N GLU A 63 -14.57 -9.15 15.79
CA GLU A 63 -13.74 -8.17 15.11
C GLU A 63 -13.66 -8.58 13.64
N ASN A 64 -13.98 -7.64 12.77
CA ASN A 64 -14.12 -7.85 11.35
C ASN A 64 -13.45 -6.67 10.63
N LYS A 65 -12.84 -6.96 9.49
CA LYS A 65 -12.26 -5.95 8.60
C LYS A 65 -12.33 -6.42 7.16
N PHE A 66 -12.33 -5.51 6.21
CA PHE A 66 -11.97 -5.81 4.83
C PHE A 66 -10.58 -5.28 4.50
N ASP A 67 -9.75 -6.12 3.88
CA ASP A 67 -8.39 -5.81 3.46
C ASP A 67 -8.30 -5.56 1.95
N ALA A 68 -9.24 -6.10 1.17
CA ALA A 68 -9.26 -5.98 -0.29
C ALA A 68 -10.70 -5.93 -0.82
N ILE A 69 -10.86 -5.29 -1.98
CA ILE A 69 -12.12 -5.23 -2.72
C ILE A 69 -11.83 -5.36 -4.21
N ALA A 70 -12.74 -6.00 -4.95
CA ALA A 70 -12.75 -5.98 -6.40
C ALA A 70 -14.18 -5.75 -6.93
N PRO A 71 -14.37 -4.91 -7.96
CA PRO A 71 -15.66 -4.76 -8.62
C PRO A 71 -16.00 -6.00 -9.45
N THR A 72 -17.28 -6.34 -9.53
CA THR A 72 -17.79 -7.45 -10.35
C THR A 72 -18.42 -6.94 -11.65
N ALA A 73 -18.48 -7.80 -12.67
CA ALA A 73 -18.98 -7.42 -14.00
C ALA A 73 -20.46 -7.02 -14.03
N ASP A 74 -21.25 -7.48 -13.06
CA ASP A 74 -22.66 -7.11 -12.85
C ASP A 74 -22.85 -5.83 -12.02
N GLY A 75 -21.76 -5.15 -11.65
CA GLY A 75 -21.77 -3.88 -10.94
C GLY A 75 -21.85 -4.00 -9.42
N GLY A 76 -21.69 -5.20 -8.86
CA GLY A 76 -21.50 -5.45 -7.43
C GLY A 76 -20.03 -5.44 -7.01
N TYR A 77 -19.77 -5.99 -5.83
CA TYR A 77 -18.42 -6.07 -5.26
C TYR A 77 -18.16 -7.42 -4.61
N ILE A 78 -16.90 -7.85 -4.66
CA ILE A 78 -16.39 -8.90 -3.78
C ILE A 78 -15.37 -8.27 -2.83
N ALA A 79 -15.67 -8.33 -1.53
CA ALA A 79 -14.80 -7.86 -0.47
C ALA A 79 -14.15 -9.07 0.22
N LEU A 80 -12.88 -8.94 0.55
CA LEU A 80 -12.09 -9.94 1.25
C LEU A 80 -11.48 -9.34 2.50
N GLY A 81 -11.50 -10.10 3.58
CA GLY A 81 -11.06 -9.64 4.88
C GLY A 81 -10.92 -10.75 5.89
N SER A 82 -10.90 -10.40 7.17
CA SER A 82 -10.77 -11.36 8.26
C SER A 82 -11.86 -11.21 9.29
N THR A 83 -12.29 -12.34 9.86
CA THR A 83 -12.92 -12.37 11.18
C THR A 83 -11.90 -12.88 12.19
N LEU A 84 -11.85 -12.27 13.37
CA LEU A 84 -11.07 -12.79 14.49
C LEU A 84 -11.95 -13.64 15.40
N ALA A 85 -11.59 -14.91 15.55
CA ALA A 85 -12.16 -15.74 16.59
C ALA A 85 -11.77 -15.19 17.98
N ALA A 86 -12.77 -14.90 18.81
CA ALA A 86 -12.61 -14.24 20.10
C ALA A 86 -11.53 -14.87 21.00
N GLY A 87 -10.54 -14.07 21.42
CA GLY A 87 -9.52 -14.43 22.43
C GLY A 87 -8.11 -14.10 21.96
N GLY A 88 -7.49 -13.08 22.57
CA GLY A 88 -6.18 -12.53 22.19
C GLY A 88 -5.13 -13.59 21.86
N GLY A 89 -4.89 -13.79 20.56
CA GLY A 89 -4.08 -14.86 19.99
C GLY A 89 -4.79 -15.79 19.00
N GLY A 90 -6.08 -15.57 18.73
CA GLY A 90 -6.88 -16.33 17.76
C GLY A 90 -6.30 -16.31 16.34
N LYS A 91 -6.44 -17.43 15.64
CA LYS A 91 -6.17 -17.51 14.21
C LYS A 91 -7.22 -16.67 13.47
N GLU A 92 -6.79 -15.99 12.42
CA GLU A 92 -7.69 -15.27 11.50
C GLU A 92 -8.41 -16.28 10.61
N ASP A 93 -9.71 -16.07 10.41
CA ASP A 93 -10.49 -16.76 9.39
C ASP A 93 -10.72 -15.78 8.23
N LEU A 94 -10.52 -16.26 7.00
CA LEU A 94 -10.69 -15.43 5.80
C LEU A 94 -12.17 -15.31 5.50
N LEU A 95 -12.63 -14.08 5.37
CA LEU A 95 -14.00 -13.72 5.06
C LEU A 95 -14.09 -13.24 3.61
N LEU A 96 -15.02 -13.80 2.86
CA LEU A 96 -15.46 -13.29 1.55
C LEU A 96 -16.91 -12.83 1.67
N VAL A 97 -17.19 -11.61 1.21
CA VAL A 97 -18.54 -11.06 1.14
C VAL A 97 -18.79 -10.52 -0.25
N MET A 98 -19.80 -11.06 -0.93
CA MET A 98 -20.30 -10.50 -2.17
C MET A 98 -21.47 -9.60 -1.90
N THR A 99 -21.49 -8.45 -2.56
CA THR A 99 -22.55 -7.45 -2.44
C THR A 99 -23.06 -7.02 -3.81
N ASP A 100 -24.25 -6.42 -3.83
CA ASP A 100 -24.71 -5.68 -4.98
C ASP A 100 -24.00 -4.32 -5.10
N GLY A 101 -24.35 -3.53 -6.13
CA GLY A 101 -23.74 -2.22 -6.37
C GLY A 101 -24.01 -1.14 -5.30
N ARG A 102 -24.86 -1.43 -4.31
CA ARG A 102 -25.22 -0.55 -3.19
C ARG A 102 -24.65 -1.03 -1.86
N GLY A 103 -23.88 -2.12 -1.87
CA GLY A 103 -23.31 -2.72 -0.67
C GLY A 103 -24.27 -3.65 0.06
N ASP A 104 -25.42 -4.01 -0.51
CA ASP A 104 -26.32 -4.99 0.10
C ASP A 104 -25.73 -6.41 -0.05
N GLU A 105 -25.66 -7.16 1.05
CA GLU A 105 -25.08 -8.52 1.06
C GLU A 105 -25.87 -9.49 0.15
N ILE A 106 -25.15 -10.17 -0.74
CA ILE A 106 -25.66 -11.27 -1.57
C ILE A 106 -25.31 -12.61 -0.92
N TRP A 107 -24.04 -12.80 -0.56
CA TRP A 107 -23.58 -13.98 0.17
C TRP A 107 -22.30 -13.71 0.95
N THR A 108 -22.09 -14.53 1.97
CA THR A 108 -20.87 -14.56 2.78
C THR A 108 -20.29 -15.99 2.81
N ALA A 109 -18.97 -16.10 2.72
CA ALA A 109 -18.23 -17.36 2.85
C ALA A 109 -17.03 -17.18 3.79
N GLU A 110 -16.80 -18.16 4.66
CA GLU A 110 -15.70 -18.18 5.63
C GLU A 110 -14.76 -19.35 5.36
N PHE A 111 -13.46 -19.06 5.43
CA PHE A 111 -12.39 -20.04 5.22
C PHE A 111 -11.51 -20.07 6.47
N PRO A 112 -11.69 -21.07 7.34
CA PRO A 112 -11.02 -21.10 8.63
C PRO A 112 -9.50 -21.20 8.54
N ASP A 113 -8.81 -20.68 9.56
CA ASP A 113 -7.36 -20.75 9.74
C ASP A 113 -6.55 -20.13 8.59
N LEU A 114 -7.10 -19.12 7.91
CA LEU A 114 -6.49 -18.41 6.79
C LEU A 114 -6.57 -16.90 6.98
N ALA A 115 -5.42 -16.24 6.92
CA ALA A 115 -5.36 -14.79 6.86
C ALA A 115 -5.68 -14.31 5.42
N PRO A 116 -6.43 -13.21 5.27
CA PRO A 116 -6.69 -12.56 3.98
C PRO A 116 -5.42 -11.94 3.37
N ALA A 117 -5.40 -11.81 2.05
CA ALA A 117 -4.42 -10.98 1.35
C ALA A 117 -5.04 -10.14 0.23
N SER A 118 -5.69 -10.78 -0.74
CA SER A 118 -6.22 -10.07 -1.91
C SER A 118 -7.32 -10.90 -2.58
N VAL A 119 -8.23 -10.22 -3.28
CA VAL A 119 -9.28 -10.85 -4.09
C VAL A 119 -9.32 -10.18 -5.45
N ASP A 120 -9.74 -10.93 -6.46
CA ASP A 120 -10.09 -10.41 -7.77
C ASP A 120 -11.31 -11.12 -8.34
N ALA A 121 -12.08 -10.43 -9.17
CA ALA A 121 -13.23 -11.01 -9.86
C ALA A 121 -12.75 -11.91 -11.01
N ALA A 122 -13.39 -13.07 -11.17
CA ALA A 122 -13.18 -13.94 -12.31
C ALA A 122 -14.15 -13.59 -13.45
N ALA A 123 -13.74 -13.82 -14.69
CA ALA A 123 -14.52 -13.46 -15.88
C ALA A 123 -15.88 -14.18 -16.01
N ASP A 124 -16.06 -15.29 -15.29
CA ASP A 124 -17.29 -16.09 -15.26
C ASP A 124 -18.24 -15.71 -14.10
N GLY A 125 -17.90 -14.67 -13.32
CA GLY A 125 -18.71 -14.16 -12.20
C GLY A 125 -18.38 -14.75 -10.84
N GLY A 126 -17.47 -15.72 -10.73
CA GLY A 126 -16.90 -16.10 -9.44
C GLY A 126 -15.76 -15.17 -8.99
N CYS A 127 -15.00 -15.53 -7.96
CA CYS A 127 -13.76 -14.81 -7.62
C CYS A 127 -12.54 -15.73 -7.44
N ILE A 128 -11.35 -15.12 -7.45
CA ILE A 128 -10.10 -15.72 -6.99
C ILE A 128 -9.64 -14.98 -5.74
N ALA A 129 -9.42 -15.72 -4.66
CA ALA A 129 -8.95 -15.19 -3.39
C ALA A 129 -7.54 -15.71 -3.08
N GLY A 130 -6.68 -14.81 -2.59
CA GLY A 130 -5.40 -15.10 -2.00
C GLY A 130 -5.50 -15.05 -0.49
N GLY A 131 -5.09 -16.13 0.18
CA GLY A 131 -4.95 -16.18 1.63
C GLY A 131 -3.66 -16.88 2.04
N TYR A 132 -3.30 -16.83 3.32
CA TYR A 132 -2.12 -17.54 3.82
C TYR A 132 -2.30 -18.02 5.25
N ASN A 133 -1.56 -19.07 5.61
CA ASN A 133 -1.36 -19.42 7.00
C ASN A 133 0.06 -19.04 7.44
N VAL A 134 0.21 -18.76 8.73
CA VAL A 134 1.52 -18.50 9.32
C VAL A 134 1.69 -19.33 10.58
N THR A 135 2.83 -19.99 10.66
CA THR A 135 3.30 -20.68 11.86
C THR A 135 4.52 -19.94 12.37
N ARG A 136 4.47 -19.58 13.66
CA ARG A 136 5.58 -18.97 14.38
C ARG A 136 6.24 -20.02 15.27
N THR A 137 7.52 -20.28 15.04
CA THR A 137 8.34 -21.10 15.94
C THR A 137 9.45 -20.27 16.56
N VAL A 138 9.94 -20.69 17.74
CA VAL A 138 11.06 -20.03 18.44
C VAL A 138 12.26 -20.96 18.35
N GLY A 139 13.34 -20.52 17.72
CA GLY A 139 14.60 -21.26 17.62
C GLY A 139 15.76 -20.38 18.03
N ASP A 140 16.60 -20.84 18.96
CA ASP A 140 17.82 -20.15 19.43
C ASP A 140 17.65 -18.66 19.81
N GLY A 141 16.45 -18.26 20.24
CA GLY A 141 16.14 -16.87 20.63
C GLY A 141 15.54 -16.00 19.53
N ASP A 142 15.43 -16.52 18.30
CA ASP A 142 14.81 -15.84 17.15
C ASP A 142 13.42 -16.41 16.83
N TYR A 143 12.56 -15.55 16.28
CA TYR A 143 11.28 -15.94 15.71
C TYR A 143 11.45 -16.40 14.27
N ILE A 144 10.95 -17.59 13.96
CA ILE A 144 10.93 -18.15 12.62
C ILE A 144 9.48 -18.18 12.15
N TYR A 145 9.20 -17.41 11.10
CA TYR A 145 7.91 -17.38 10.42
C TYR A 145 7.97 -18.28 9.19
N GLN A 146 7.04 -19.21 9.10
CA GLN A 146 6.88 -20.09 7.95
C GLN A 146 5.39 -20.23 7.64
N GLY A 147 5.07 -20.43 6.38
CA GLY A 147 3.69 -20.51 5.95
C GLY A 147 3.56 -21.02 4.53
N SER A 148 2.31 -21.17 4.12
CA SER A 148 1.93 -21.38 2.73
C SER A 148 0.80 -20.42 2.40
N SER A 149 0.80 -19.94 1.16
CA SER A 149 -0.34 -19.25 0.60
C SER A 149 -1.27 -20.20 -0.12
N PHE A 150 -2.49 -19.76 -0.32
CA PHE A 150 -3.55 -20.50 -0.99
C PHE A 150 -4.18 -19.59 -2.03
N LEU A 151 -4.32 -20.11 -3.24
CA LEU A 151 -5.24 -19.56 -4.24
C LEU A 151 -6.55 -20.34 -4.11
N ILE A 152 -7.64 -19.63 -3.87
CA ILE A 152 -8.97 -20.21 -3.63
C ILE A 152 -9.92 -19.66 -4.68
N ARG A 153 -10.46 -20.55 -5.48
CA ARG A 153 -11.47 -20.21 -6.49
C ARG A 153 -12.86 -20.52 -5.94
N THR A 154 -13.79 -19.60 -6.14
CA THR A 154 -15.20 -19.78 -5.78
C THR A 154 -16.12 -19.67 -6.98
N ASP A 155 -17.27 -20.34 -6.93
CA ASP A 155 -18.34 -20.11 -7.88
C ASP A 155 -19.08 -18.78 -7.58
N THR A 156 -20.08 -18.45 -8.40
CA THR A 156 -20.91 -17.25 -8.24
C THR A 156 -21.73 -17.23 -6.94
N ALA A 157 -21.83 -18.35 -6.23
CA ALA A 157 -22.54 -18.48 -4.96
C ALA A 157 -21.58 -18.52 -3.75
N GLY A 158 -20.29 -18.23 -3.96
CA GLY A 158 -19.28 -18.19 -2.92
C GLY A 158 -18.79 -19.56 -2.46
N LYS A 159 -19.19 -20.64 -3.12
CA LYS A 159 -18.73 -21.99 -2.79
C LYS A 159 -17.38 -22.25 -3.44
N GLU A 160 -16.45 -22.81 -2.66
CA GLU A 160 -15.15 -23.22 -3.18
C GLU A 160 -15.28 -24.29 -4.27
N GLU A 161 -14.66 -24.01 -5.42
CA GLU A 161 -14.50 -24.96 -6.53
C GLU A 161 -13.19 -25.73 -6.40
N TRP A 162 -12.12 -25.01 -6.10
CA TRP A 162 -10.80 -25.57 -5.88
C TRP A 162 -9.91 -24.63 -5.07
N ARG A 163 -8.85 -25.19 -4.50
CA ARG A 163 -7.73 -24.44 -3.93
C ARG A 163 -6.38 -25.01 -4.34
N GLN A 164 -5.40 -24.14 -4.53
CA GLN A 164 -4.01 -24.48 -4.81
C GLN A 164 -3.10 -23.98 -3.70
N VAL A 165 -2.13 -24.81 -3.31
CA VAL A 165 -1.15 -24.45 -2.28
C VAL A 165 0.09 -23.86 -2.94
N LEU A 166 0.51 -22.69 -2.47
CA LEU A 166 1.75 -22.01 -2.85
C LEU A 166 2.73 -22.10 -1.66
N PRO A 167 3.55 -23.17 -1.60
CA PRO A 167 4.37 -23.47 -0.44
C PRO A 167 5.48 -22.43 -0.27
N GLY A 168 5.70 -21.97 0.96
CA GLY A 168 6.79 -21.05 1.26
C GLY A 168 6.57 -19.61 0.77
N MET A 169 5.41 -19.32 0.18
CA MET A 169 5.03 -17.97 -0.25
C MET A 169 4.12 -17.30 0.79
N LYS A 170 4.28 -15.99 0.95
CA LYS A 170 3.27 -15.06 1.48
C LYS A 170 2.76 -14.22 0.32
N VAL A 171 1.54 -14.50 -0.11
CA VAL A 171 0.85 -13.73 -1.15
C VAL A 171 0.44 -12.37 -0.60
N SER A 172 0.56 -11.37 -1.46
CA SER A 172 0.15 -9.98 -1.21
C SER A 172 -0.92 -9.54 -2.20
N SER A 173 -0.85 -9.98 -3.46
CA SER A 173 -1.84 -9.66 -4.50
C SER A 173 -2.16 -10.90 -5.34
N VAL A 174 -3.43 -11.04 -5.72
CA VAL A 174 -3.88 -11.99 -6.74
C VAL A 174 -4.64 -11.24 -7.83
N ARG A 175 -4.41 -11.59 -9.09
CA ARG A 175 -5.10 -10.98 -10.24
C ARG A 175 -5.51 -12.02 -11.26
N ALA A 176 -6.73 -11.92 -11.76
CA ALA A 176 -7.16 -12.64 -12.95
C ALA A 176 -6.38 -12.11 -14.17
N THR A 177 -6.05 -13.00 -15.08
CA THR A 177 -5.31 -12.66 -16.30
C THR A 177 -6.21 -12.81 -17.53
N PRO A 178 -6.01 -12.02 -18.61
CA PRO A 178 -6.89 -12.05 -19.79
C PRO A 178 -7.02 -13.42 -20.48
N ASP A 179 -6.04 -14.31 -20.29
CA ASP A 179 -6.05 -15.68 -20.82
C ASP A 179 -6.87 -16.66 -19.96
N GLY A 180 -7.51 -16.18 -18.89
CA GLY A 180 -8.32 -16.97 -17.95
C GLY A 180 -7.53 -17.64 -16.82
N GLY A 181 -6.21 -17.45 -16.75
CA GLY A 181 -5.41 -17.88 -15.60
C GLY A 181 -5.30 -16.81 -14.50
N TYR A 182 -4.34 -16.96 -13.60
CA TYR A 182 -4.14 -16.03 -12.48
C TYR A 182 -2.66 -15.69 -12.27
N ALA A 183 -2.40 -14.50 -11.73
CA ALA A 183 -1.09 -14.10 -11.23
C ALA A 183 -1.15 -13.98 -9.70
N ALA A 184 -0.28 -14.70 -9.00
CA ALA A 184 -0.08 -14.58 -7.57
C ALA A 184 1.24 -13.85 -7.31
N ILE A 185 1.21 -12.74 -6.58
CA ILE A 185 2.35 -11.86 -6.34
C ILE A 185 2.56 -11.74 -4.83
N GLY A 186 3.81 -11.81 -4.40
CA GLY A 186 4.16 -11.70 -2.99
C GLY A 186 5.64 -11.96 -2.77
N TRP A 187 5.98 -12.58 -1.65
CA TRP A 187 7.38 -12.87 -1.30
C TRP A 187 7.52 -14.22 -0.60
N LEU A 188 8.73 -14.77 -0.64
CA LEU A 188 9.06 -16.05 0.00
C LEU A 188 9.39 -15.85 1.47
N TRP A 189 8.84 -16.69 2.34
CA TRP A 189 9.21 -16.72 3.76
C TRP A 189 10.73 -16.95 3.89
N SER A 190 11.42 -16.03 4.56
CA SER A 190 12.86 -16.12 4.74
C SER A 190 13.26 -17.21 5.75
N ARG A 191 14.46 -17.75 5.59
CA ARG A 191 15.02 -18.74 6.51
C ARG A 191 15.69 -18.03 7.70
N SER A 192 15.65 -18.66 8.88
CA SER A 192 16.41 -18.21 10.06
C SER A 192 17.89 -17.96 9.69
N GLY A 193 18.41 -16.77 10.06
CA GLY A 193 19.80 -16.36 9.85
C GLY A 193 20.07 -15.43 8.66
N SER A 194 19.05 -15.06 7.87
CA SER A 194 19.17 -14.13 6.74
C SER A 194 18.21 -12.95 6.89
N SER A 195 18.42 -12.11 7.90
CA SER A 195 17.52 -11.01 8.31
C SER A 195 17.08 -10.08 7.18
N ASP A 196 17.82 -10.05 6.06
CA ASP A 196 17.61 -9.14 4.93
C ASP A 196 17.40 -9.87 3.57
N ASP A 197 17.32 -11.21 3.56
CA ASP A 197 17.13 -11.97 2.32
C ASP A 197 15.65 -12.27 2.09
N VAL A 198 14.90 -11.22 1.72
CA VAL A 198 13.56 -11.35 1.18
C VAL A 198 13.63 -11.56 -0.33
N THR A 199 12.77 -12.43 -0.85
CA THR A 199 12.68 -12.68 -2.29
C THR A 199 11.25 -12.49 -2.74
N ALA A 200 11.00 -11.45 -3.54
CA ALA A 200 9.72 -11.27 -4.20
C ALA A 200 9.53 -12.38 -5.23
N ILE A 201 8.29 -12.81 -5.41
CA ILE A 201 7.91 -13.86 -6.34
C ILE A 201 6.59 -13.49 -7.02
N ILE A 202 6.53 -13.78 -8.32
CA ILE A 202 5.29 -13.85 -9.09
C ILE A 202 5.15 -15.27 -9.64
N ILE A 203 3.95 -15.82 -9.55
CA ILE A 203 3.57 -17.12 -10.10
C ILE A 203 2.40 -16.89 -11.04
N LYS A 204 2.58 -17.23 -12.32
CA LYS A 204 1.48 -17.31 -13.29
C LYS A 204 0.93 -18.72 -13.31
N THR A 205 -0.38 -18.83 -13.30
CA THR A 205 -1.12 -20.09 -13.37
C THR A 205 -2.04 -20.12 -14.58
N ASP A 206 -2.53 -21.31 -14.90
CA ASP A 206 -3.68 -21.50 -15.78
C ASP A 206 -5.01 -21.31 -15.01
N SER A 207 -6.14 -21.52 -15.70
CA SER A 207 -7.48 -21.36 -15.11
C SER A 207 -7.81 -22.37 -14.01
N SER A 208 -7.05 -23.46 -13.89
CA SER A 208 -7.16 -24.46 -12.82
C SER A 208 -6.26 -24.16 -11.61
N GLY A 209 -5.51 -23.04 -11.69
CA GLY A 209 -4.51 -22.66 -10.70
C GLY A 209 -3.20 -23.45 -10.82
N THR A 210 -3.02 -24.25 -11.88
CA THR A 210 -1.76 -24.98 -12.10
C THR A 210 -0.66 -23.99 -12.52
N PRO A 211 0.50 -23.96 -11.84
CA PRO A 211 1.58 -23.05 -12.21
C PRO A 211 2.12 -23.30 -13.63
N ILE A 212 2.18 -22.23 -14.43
CA ILE A 212 2.77 -22.21 -15.78
C ILE A 212 4.24 -21.78 -15.67
N TRP A 213 4.49 -20.67 -14.98
CA TRP A 213 5.83 -20.16 -14.73
C TRP A 213 5.89 -19.34 -13.44
N ASN A 214 7.10 -19.14 -12.92
CA ASN A 214 7.35 -18.21 -11.83
C ASN A 214 8.62 -17.37 -12.12
N ARG A 215 8.73 -16.24 -11.43
CA ARG A 215 9.92 -15.39 -11.42
C ARG A 215 10.19 -14.92 -10.00
N THR A 216 11.46 -14.84 -9.65
CA THR A 216 11.91 -14.43 -8.32
C THR A 216 12.88 -13.27 -8.41
N PHE A 217 12.78 -12.35 -7.46
CA PHE A 217 13.62 -11.16 -7.37
C PHE A 217 14.16 -11.05 -5.94
N SER A 218 15.45 -11.30 -5.77
CA SER A 218 16.11 -11.33 -4.46
C SER A 218 16.36 -9.92 -3.90
N GLY A 219 16.39 -9.80 -2.58
CA GLY A 219 16.64 -8.55 -1.85
C GLY A 219 15.45 -7.58 -1.82
N ILE A 220 14.26 -8.03 -2.22
CA ILE A 220 13.05 -7.19 -2.26
C ILE A 220 11.81 -7.97 -1.80
N SER A 221 10.82 -7.25 -1.27
CA SER A 221 9.50 -7.77 -0.89
C SER A 221 8.42 -7.11 -1.74
N ALA A 222 7.59 -7.91 -2.42
CA ALA A 222 6.44 -7.39 -3.16
C ALA A 222 5.21 -7.25 -2.26
N ASN A 223 4.62 -6.05 -2.28
CA ASN A 223 3.44 -5.69 -1.50
C ASN A 223 2.19 -5.64 -2.38
N THR A 224 2.33 -5.32 -3.66
CA THR A 224 1.23 -5.25 -4.61
C THR A 224 1.69 -5.65 -6.01
N GLY A 225 0.73 -5.85 -6.89
CA GLY A 225 0.96 -5.93 -8.32
C GLY A 225 -0.33 -6.04 -9.11
N ALA A 226 -0.23 -5.70 -10.39
CA ALA A 226 -1.34 -5.65 -11.33
C ALA A 226 -0.96 -6.33 -12.65
N VAL A 227 -1.98 -6.78 -13.38
CA VAL A 227 -1.87 -7.19 -14.78
C VAL A 227 -2.05 -5.94 -15.63
N THR A 228 -1.16 -5.73 -16.60
CA THR A 228 -1.19 -4.54 -17.44
C THR A 228 -2.04 -4.74 -18.69
N ALA A 229 -2.49 -3.66 -19.31
CA ALA A 229 -3.37 -3.66 -20.47
C ALA A 229 -2.79 -4.44 -21.68
N ASP A 230 -1.47 -4.51 -21.81
CA ASP A 230 -0.77 -5.29 -22.83
C ASP A 230 -0.54 -6.78 -22.46
N GLY A 231 -1.11 -7.23 -21.33
CA GLY A 231 -1.01 -8.60 -20.83
C GLY A 231 0.26 -8.91 -20.03
N GLY A 232 1.12 -7.93 -19.79
CA GLY A 232 2.25 -8.03 -18.86
C GLY A 232 1.86 -7.85 -17.39
N TYR A 233 2.85 -7.54 -16.56
CA TYR A 233 2.67 -7.33 -15.13
C TYR A 233 3.47 -6.14 -14.61
N ILE A 234 3.01 -5.56 -13.51
CA ILE A 234 3.73 -4.57 -12.73
C ILE A 234 3.69 -5.00 -11.26
N ILE A 235 4.84 -4.93 -10.59
CA ILE A 235 5.01 -5.35 -9.19
C ILE A 235 5.57 -4.16 -8.41
N GLY A 236 4.99 -3.87 -7.26
CA GLY A 236 5.46 -2.81 -6.35
C GLY A 236 5.74 -3.33 -4.94
N GLY A 237 6.68 -2.70 -4.25
CA GLY A 237 6.99 -3.05 -2.86
C GLY A 237 8.14 -2.25 -2.27
N THR A 238 8.95 -2.92 -1.44
CA THR A 238 10.10 -2.32 -0.76
C THR A 238 11.35 -3.23 -0.74
N THR A 239 12.54 -2.64 -0.79
CA THR A 239 13.84 -3.32 -0.59
C THR A 239 14.16 -3.54 0.89
N SER A 240 13.47 -2.85 1.81
CA SER A 240 13.72 -2.98 3.26
C SER A 240 12.43 -3.15 4.07
N PRO A 241 11.81 -4.34 4.03
CA PRO A 241 10.50 -4.57 4.64
C PRO A 241 10.45 -4.43 6.17
N PHE A 242 11.59 -4.29 6.85
CA PHE A 242 11.67 -4.26 8.32
C PHE A 242 12.14 -2.93 8.91
N ASN A 243 12.55 -1.95 8.10
CA ASN A 243 13.10 -0.69 8.62
C ASN A 243 12.46 0.58 8.01
N ASN A 244 11.55 0.44 7.03
CA ASN A 244 10.81 1.54 6.40
C ASN A 244 11.70 2.73 6.00
N THR A 245 12.92 2.47 5.51
CA THR A 245 13.85 3.53 5.13
C THR A 245 13.37 4.20 3.83
N VAL A 246 13.45 5.52 3.76
CA VAL A 246 13.08 6.27 2.55
C VAL A 246 14.09 5.96 1.44
N GLY A 247 13.60 5.67 0.22
CA GLY A 247 14.42 5.28 -0.93
C GLY A 247 14.34 3.79 -1.28
N ASP A 248 13.52 3.03 -0.56
CA ASP A 248 13.42 1.58 -0.69
C ASP A 248 12.23 1.13 -1.55
N ALA A 249 11.34 2.04 -1.97
CA ALA A 249 10.25 1.71 -2.89
C ALA A 249 10.80 1.27 -4.24
N PHE A 250 10.20 0.24 -4.83
CA PHE A 250 10.54 -0.22 -6.18
C PHE A 250 9.28 -0.48 -7.01
N LEU A 251 9.45 -0.43 -8.32
CA LEU A 251 8.52 -0.99 -9.31
C LEU A 251 9.30 -1.90 -10.28
N ILE A 252 8.71 -3.04 -10.65
CA ILE A 252 9.23 -3.97 -11.66
C ILE A 252 8.16 -4.21 -12.70
N ARG A 253 8.49 -3.88 -13.96
CA ARG A 253 7.66 -4.16 -15.13
C ARG A 253 8.10 -5.45 -15.80
N LEU A 254 7.15 -6.33 -16.05
CA LEU A 254 7.35 -7.60 -16.74
C LEU A 254 6.50 -7.67 -18.01
N ASP A 255 7.01 -8.30 -19.06
CA ASP A 255 6.19 -8.66 -20.23
C ASP A 255 5.22 -9.83 -19.90
N SER A 256 4.40 -10.23 -20.87
CA SER A 256 3.43 -11.31 -20.72
C SER A 256 4.05 -12.67 -20.39
N ASP A 257 5.32 -12.89 -20.74
CA ASP A 257 6.07 -14.11 -20.47
C ASP A 257 6.81 -14.05 -19.12
N GLY A 258 6.70 -12.92 -18.40
CA GLY A 258 7.36 -12.69 -17.13
C GLY A 258 8.82 -12.24 -17.26
N ASN A 259 9.27 -11.77 -18.42
CA ASN A 259 10.62 -11.21 -18.56
C ASN A 259 10.63 -9.75 -18.12
N THR A 260 11.69 -9.34 -17.42
CA THR A 260 11.83 -7.97 -16.95
C THR A 260 12.03 -7.00 -18.12
N VAL A 261 11.10 -6.05 -18.24
CA VAL A 261 11.20 -4.91 -19.15
C VAL A 261 12.05 -3.82 -18.49
N TRP A 262 11.73 -3.47 -17.25
CA TRP A 262 12.52 -2.54 -16.43
C TRP A 262 12.29 -2.79 -14.94
N HIS A 263 13.24 -2.32 -14.11
CA HIS A 263 13.19 -2.34 -12.65
C HIS A 263 13.82 -1.05 -12.13
N LYS A 264 13.07 -0.29 -11.33
CA LYS A 264 13.48 1.02 -10.81
C LYS A 264 13.13 1.18 -9.35
N SER A 265 13.89 2.03 -8.67
CA SER A 265 13.68 2.41 -7.27
C SER A 265 13.32 3.89 -7.18
N TYR A 266 12.55 4.25 -6.17
CA TYR A 266 11.96 5.58 -6.02
C TYR A 266 12.22 6.14 -4.63
N HIS A 267 12.19 7.47 -4.50
CA HIS A 267 12.41 8.16 -3.22
C HIS A 267 11.19 8.11 -2.29
N ALA A 268 10.57 6.93 -2.20
CA ALA A 268 9.51 6.59 -1.27
C ALA A 268 9.96 5.37 -0.46
N PRO A 269 9.40 5.11 0.73
CA PRO A 269 9.79 3.98 1.56
C PRO A 269 9.20 2.64 1.08
N VAL A 270 7.99 2.66 0.53
CA VAL A 270 7.24 1.47 0.14
C VAL A 270 6.11 1.84 -0.82
N VAL A 271 5.80 0.94 -1.76
CA VAL A 271 4.55 0.96 -2.53
C VAL A 271 3.57 0.00 -1.89
N TYR A 272 2.40 0.50 -1.46
CA TYR A 272 1.32 -0.34 -0.94
C TYR A 272 0.33 -0.75 -2.02
N ASP A 273 0.02 0.17 -2.92
CA ASP A 273 -0.90 -0.07 -4.02
C ASP A 273 -0.50 0.72 -5.26
N LEU A 274 -0.95 0.26 -6.42
CA LEU A 274 -0.67 0.87 -7.71
C LEU A 274 -1.80 0.61 -8.71
N GLU A 275 -1.95 1.51 -9.68
CA GLU A 275 -2.86 1.34 -10.81
C GLU A 275 -2.19 1.83 -12.11
N GLU A 276 -2.45 1.12 -13.22
CA GLU A 276 -1.98 1.52 -14.55
C GLU A 276 -2.84 2.66 -15.09
N THR A 277 -2.21 3.68 -15.64
CA THR A 277 -2.88 4.81 -16.29
C THR A 277 -3.16 4.52 -17.76
N ALA A 278 -4.11 5.24 -18.37
CA ALA A 278 -4.52 5.00 -19.76
C ALA A 278 -3.40 5.19 -20.80
N ASP A 279 -2.37 5.97 -20.47
CA ASP A 279 -1.16 6.18 -21.27
C ASP A 279 -0.04 5.19 -20.97
N GLY A 280 -0.31 4.15 -20.16
CA GLY A 280 0.61 3.07 -19.80
C GLY A 280 1.59 3.42 -18.68
N GLY A 281 1.43 4.56 -18.02
CA GLY A 281 2.11 4.90 -16.78
C GLY A 281 1.55 4.18 -15.56
N PHE A 282 2.11 4.44 -14.40
CA PHE A 282 1.68 3.82 -13.14
C PHE A 282 1.61 4.85 -12.02
N VAL A 283 0.42 5.02 -11.45
CA VAL A 283 0.25 5.76 -10.20
C VAL A 283 0.42 4.79 -9.03
N TYR A 284 1.03 5.24 -7.94
CA TYR A 284 1.23 4.43 -6.74
C TYR A 284 1.08 5.25 -5.47
N SER A 285 0.73 4.58 -4.37
CA SER A 285 0.67 5.15 -3.03
C SER A 285 1.49 4.35 -2.01
N GLY A 286 1.84 5.00 -0.92
CA GLY A 286 2.60 4.39 0.17
C GLY A 286 2.56 5.21 1.45
N ASN A 287 3.52 4.97 2.33
CA ASN A 287 3.70 5.76 3.54
C ASN A 287 4.12 7.19 3.20
N TYR A 288 3.31 8.19 3.53
CA TYR A 288 3.59 9.62 3.32
C TYR A 288 3.80 10.07 1.88
N TRP A 289 3.75 9.17 0.90
CA TRP A 289 4.15 9.47 -0.47
C TRP A 289 3.21 8.79 -1.47
N TYR A 290 2.93 9.49 -2.56
CA TYR A 290 2.28 8.95 -3.74
C TYR A 290 2.96 9.55 -4.98
N GLY A 291 3.01 8.80 -6.06
CA GLY A 291 3.79 9.18 -7.24
C GLY A 291 3.17 8.67 -8.53
N LEU A 292 3.68 9.20 -9.63
CA LEU A 292 3.35 8.77 -10.98
C LEU A 292 4.64 8.57 -11.77
N VAL A 293 4.71 7.43 -12.46
CA VAL A 293 5.78 7.11 -13.40
C VAL A 293 5.22 6.92 -14.80
N ASP A 294 6.03 7.20 -15.81
CA ASP A 294 5.67 6.91 -17.20
C ASP A 294 5.78 5.41 -17.51
N ALA A 295 5.43 5.02 -18.74
CA ALA A 295 5.51 3.62 -19.20
C ALA A 295 6.93 3.03 -19.19
N GLY A 296 7.96 3.89 -19.24
CA GLY A 296 9.37 3.53 -19.08
C GLY A 296 9.83 3.44 -17.62
N GLY A 297 8.93 3.76 -16.68
CA GLY A 297 9.16 3.82 -15.25
C GLY A 297 9.88 5.09 -14.78
N GLU A 298 10.09 6.10 -15.64
CA GLU A 298 10.67 7.38 -15.20
C GLU A 298 9.66 8.16 -14.36
N GLU A 299 10.12 8.73 -13.25
CA GLU A 299 9.29 9.54 -12.35
C GLU A 299 8.82 10.80 -13.08
N ILE A 300 7.49 10.95 -13.21
CA ILE A 300 6.86 12.17 -13.70
C ILE A 300 6.73 13.14 -12.53
N TRP A 301 6.21 12.66 -11.41
CA TRP A 301 6.15 13.41 -10.16
C TRP A 301 6.09 12.47 -8.94
N LEU A 302 6.55 13.02 -7.82
CA LEU A 302 6.39 12.46 -6.48
C LEU A 302 5.79 13.54 -5.58
N ARG A 303 4.83 13.16 -4.75
CA ARG A 303 4.10 14.05 -3.83
C ARG A 303 4.13 13.48 -2.43
N ASN A 304 4.23 14.38 -1.47
CA ASN A 304 4.18 14.03 -0.05
C ASN A 304 2.77 14.28 0.50
N MET A 305 2.30 13.37 1.35
CA MET A 305 1.08 13.47 2.14
C MET A 305 1.45 13.29 3.63
N GLU A 306 2.11 14.29 4.21
CA GLU A 306 2.62 14.23 5.58
C GLU A 306 1.53 13.80 6.58
N GLY A 307 1.84 12.83 7.42
CA GLY A 307 0.89 12.29 8.41
C GLY A 307 -0.12 11.27 7.88
N PHE A 308 -0.13 10.97 6.57
CA PHE A 308 -1.02 9.99 5.95
C PHE A 308 -0.26 8.73 5.49
N THR A 309 -0.95 7.60 5.54
CA THR A 309 -0.51 6.34 4.94
C THR A 309 -1.54 5.93 3.88
N GLY A 310 -1.18 6.02 2.59
CA GLY A 310 -2.09 5.65 1.50
C GLY A 310 -2.03 4.16 1.22
N HIS A 311 -3.03 3.43 1.71
CA HIS A 311 -3.17 1.99 1.52
C HIS A 311 -3.69 1.62 0.14
N ALA A 312 -4.48 2.50 -0.48
CA ALA A 312 -5.09 2.28 -1.78
C ALA A 312 -4.92 3.49 -2.69
N VAL A 313 -4.81 3.23 -3.99
CA VAL A 313 -4.82 4.25 -5.04
C VAL A 313 -5.74 3.81 -6.17
N THR A 314 -6.55 4.72 -6.71
CA THR A 314 -7.31 4.42 -7.91
C THR A 314 -7.50 5.61 -8.85
N LEU A 315 -7.85 5.35 -10.11
CA LEU A 315 -8.14 6.41 -11.08
C LEU A 315 -9.45 7.13 -10.75
N ARG A 316 -9.45 8.45 -10.84
CA ARG A 316 -10.69 9.24 -10.72
C ARG A 316 -11.49 9.16 -12.02
N PRO A 317 -12.84 9.01 -11.98
CA PRO A 317 -13.68 8.96 -13.17
C PRO A 317 -13.53 10.20 -14.09
N PHE A 318 -13.13 11.34 -13.52
CA PHE A 318 -13.02 12.61 -14.24
C PHE A 318 -11.57 13.12 -14.38
N GLY A 319 -10.60 12.23 -14.18
CA GLY A 319 -9.18 12.53 -14.31
C GLY A 319 -8.47 12.81 -12.99
N GLY A 320 -7.20 12.41 -12.94
CA GLY A 320 -6.40 12.39 -11.72
C GLY A 320 -6.62 11.12 -10.90
N TYR A 321 -6.30 11.19 -9.61
CA TYR A 321 -6.13 9.99 -8.77
C TYR A 321 -6.78 10.16 -7.40
N LEU A 322 -7.39 9.10 -6.89
CA LEU A 322 -7.85 8.97 -5.52
C LEU A 322 -6.80 8.21 -4.72
N ILE A 323 -6.48 8.71 -3.53
CA ILE A 323 -5.65 8.01 -2.56
C ILE A 323 -6.46 7.88 -1.27
N ALA A 324 -6.51 6.68 -0.72
CA ALA A 324 -7.22 6.42 0.53
C ALA A 324 -6.36 5.60 1.50
N GLY A 325 -6.62 5.76 2.78
CA GLY A 325 -5.88 5.05 3.80
C GLY A 325 -6.18 5.52 5.21
N GLU A 326 -5.14 5.62 6.05
CA GLU A 326 -5.25 6.06 7.44
C GLU A 326 -4.39 7.30 7.75
N ILE A 327 -4.87 8.10 8.68
CA ILE A 327 -4.14 9.20 9.32
C ILE A 327 -3.34 8.61 10.47
N ARG A 328 -2.01 8.72 10.45
CA ARG A 328 -1.15 8.03 11.44
C ARG A 328 -1.38 8.42 12.89
N TRP A 329 -1.75 9.67 13.13
CA TRP A 329 -1.82 10.20 14.48
C TRP A 329 -3.15 9.88 15.17
N THR A 330 -4.23 9.77 14.39
CA THR A 330 -5.58 9.48 14.90
C THR A 330 -6.00 8.04 14.61
N GLY A 331 -5.44 7.42 13.58
CA GLY A 331 -5.87 6.12 13.06
C GLY A 331 -7.20 6.19 12.32
N GLU A 332 -7.68 7.38 11.95
CA GLU A 332 -8.92 7.58 11.20
C GLU A 332 -8.69 7.43 9.69
N GLY A 333 -9.73 7.05 8.97
CA GLY A 333 -9.73 6.93 7.53
C GLY A 333 -9.59 8.29 6.87
N PHE A 334 -8.91 8.33 5.73
CA PHE A 334 -8.94 9.49 4.85
C PHE A 334 -9.12 9.07 3.40
N VAL A 335 -9.60 10.04 2.62
CA VAL A 335 -9.66 9.98 1.16
C VAL A 335 -9.21 11.33 0.65
N LEU A 336 -8.39 11.34 -0.40
CA LEU A 336 -8.07 12.57 -1.13
C LEU A 336 -8.22 12.33 -2.62
N GLY A 337 -8.69 13.37 -3.31
CA GLY A 337 -8.76 13.42 -4.77
C GLY A 337 -7.72 14.40 -5.29
N THR A 338 -7.01 13.99 -6.33
CA THR A 338 -5.95 14.78 -6.97
C THR A 338 -6.27 15.00 -8.44
N ASP A 339 -5.73 16.05 -9.05
CA ASP A 339 -5.69 16.15 -10.52
C ASP A 339 -4.61 15.24 -11.13
N ALA A 340 -4.42 15.30 -12.46
CA ALA A 340 -3.44 14.49 -13.17
C ALA A 340 -1.97 14.80 -12.80
N ASP A 341 -1.71 15.98 -12.24
CA ASP A 341 -0.38 16.43 -11.81
C ASP A 341 -0.13 16.13 -10.31
N GLY A 342 -1.04 15.40 -9.67
CA GLY A 342 -0.97 15.01 -8.27
C GLY A 342 -1.23 16.17 -7.30
N MET A 343 -1.91 17.23 -7.73
CA MET A 343 -2.33 18.31 -6.82
C MET A 343 -3.67 17.95 -6.19
N ILE A 344 -3.71 17.97 -4.86
CA ILE A 344 -4.91 17.69 -4.07
C ILE A 344 -5.98 18.73 -4.38
N GLN A 345 -7.14 18.27 -4.85
CA GLN A 345 -8.32 19.07 -5.14
C GLN A 345 -9.28 19.08 -3.96
N TRP A 346 -9.45 17.93 -3.31
CA TRP A 346 -10.30 17.77 -2.13
C TRP A 346 -9.74 16.67 -1.21
N ASN A 347 -10.15 16.72 0.06
CA ASN A 347 -9.91 15.65 1.02
C ASN A 347 -11.15 15.43 1.91
N LEU A 348 -11.27 14.23 2.43
CA LEU A 348 -12.34 13.79 3.32
C LEU A 348 -11.70 12.96 4.44
N THR A 349 -12.01 13.31 5.68
CA THR A 349 -11.74 12.44 6.84
C THR A 349 -12.97 11.59 7.09
N LEU A 350 -12.75 10.32 7.40
CA LEU A 350 -13.78 9.33 7.73
C LEU A 350 -13.60 8.93 9.20
N PRO A 351 -14.28 9.62 10.14
CA PRO A 351 -14.16 9.34 11.57
C PRO A 351 -14.52 7.89 11.90
N ASP A 352 -13.90 7.37 12.96
CA ASP A 352 -14.17 6.02 13.49
C ASP A 352 -14.02 4.90 12.44
N SER A 353 -13.19 5.13 11.41
CA SER A 353 -12.96 4.18 10.33
C SER A 353 -11.49 4.09 9.95
N ARG A 354 -11.12 3.06 9.18
CA ARG A 354 -9.85 2.96 8.45
C ARG A 354 -10.12 2.41 7.07
N VAL A 355 -9.42 2.90 6.07
CA VAL A 355 -9.54 2.42 4.68
C VAL A 355 -8.31 1.60 4.33
N PHE A 356 -8.51 0.40 3.78
CA PHE A 356 -7.43 -0.48 3.35
C PHE A 356 -7.44 -0.77 1.85
N ALA A 357 -8.61 -0.65 1.21
CA ALA A 357 -8.74 -0.84 -0.23
C ALA A 357 -9.77 0.14 -0.81
N ALA A 358 -9.61 0.43 -2.10
CA ALA A 358 -10.51 1.29 -2.86
C ALA A 358 -10.61 0.78 -4.30
N CYS A 359 -11.75 0.99 -4.95
CA CYS A 359 -11.88 0.83 -6.39
C CYS A 359 -12.70 1.96 -7.00
N SER A 360 -12.33 2.34 -8.22
CA SER A 360 -13.09 3.30 -9.03
C SER A 360 -14.32 2.63 -9.64
N VAL A 361 -15.45 3.33 -9.62
CA VAL A 361 -16.70 2.90 -10.24
C VAL A 361 -17.31 4.03 -11.06
N PRO A 362 -18.23 3.74 -12.00
CA PRO A 362 -18.90 4.80 -12.74
C PRO A 362 -19.57 5.82 -11.80
N GLY A 363 -19.08 7.05 -11.82
CA GLY A 363 -19.62 8.16 -11.01
C GLY A 363 -19.07 8.26 -9.59
N GLY A 364 -18.08 7.44 -9.19
CA GLY A 364 -17.60 7.49 -7.83
C GLY A 364 -16.59 6.41 -7.46
N TYR A 365 -16.62 6.01 -6.19
CA TYR A 365 -15.67 5.07 -5.60
C TYR A 365 -16.35 4.17 -4.58
N THR A 366 -15.80 2.98 -4.42
CA THR A 366 -16.13 2.12 -3.29
C THR A 366 -14.88 1.88 -2.46
N LEU A 367 -14.99 2.10 -1.15
CA LEU A 367 -13.89 1.90 -0.20
C LEU A 367 -14.22 0.72 0.71
N ALA A 368 -13.18 0.02 1.13
CA ALA A 368 -13.27 -1.10 2.05
C ALA A 368 -12.30 -0.93 3.21
N GLY A 369 -12.74 -1.36 4.41
CA GLY A 369 -11.90 -1.29 5.59
C GLY A 369 -12.60 -1.70 6.87
N ILE A 370 -12.38 -0.91 7.92
CA ILE A 370 -12.95 -1.10 9.25
C ILE A 370 -13.80 0.11 9.62
N GLN A 371 -14.92 -0.14 10.29
CA GLN A 371 -15.64 0.87 11.07
C GLN A 371 -15.73 0.42 12.53
N SER A 372 -15.35 1.29 13.45
CA SER A 372 -15.46 1.02 14.89
C SER A 372 -16.92 1.19 15.32
N SER A 373 -17.54 0.08 15.72
CA SER A 373 -18.95 0.04 16.13
C SER A 373 -19.15 0.24 17.64
N SER A 374 -18.09 0.00 18.44
CA SER A 374 -18.01 0.32 19.87
C SER A 374 -16.55 0.40 20.34
N GLU A 375 -16.29 0.73 21.62
CA GLU A 375 -14.92 0.77 22.18
C GLU A 375 -14.15 -0.57 22.03
N ASP A 376 -14.87 -1.69 21.89
CA ASP A 376 -14.29 -3.04 21.88
C ASP A 376 -14.62 -3.88 20.63
N THR A 377 -15.30 -3.31 19.62
CA THR A 377 -15.74 -4.07 18.42
C THR A 377 -15.49 -3.31 17.12
N ASN A 378 -15.06 -4.05 16.11
CA ASN A 378 -14.81 -3.55 14.76
C ASN A 378 -15.66 -4.33 13.77
N ASP A 379 -16.34 -3.60 12.89
CA ASP A 379 -17.12 -4.15 11.80
C ASP A 379 -16.33 -4.02 10.50
N ALA A 380 -16.45 -5.02 9.63
CA ALA A 380 -15.96 -4.90 8.26
C ALA A 380 -16.87 -3.92 7.55
N TRP A 381 -16.29 -3.06 6.73
CA TRP A 381 -16.98 -1.85 6.31
C TRP A 381 -16.79 -1.58 4.83
N LEU A 382 -17.90 -1.25 4.16
CA LEU A 382 -17.92 -0.74 2.80
C LEU A 382 -18.65 0.60 2.76
N ILE A 383 -18.12 1.53 1.98
CA ILE A 383 -18.75 2.83 1.73
C ILE A 383 -18.68 3.18 0.25
N GLY A 384 -19.79 3.69 -0.27
CA GLY A 384 -19.87 4.29 -1.60
C GLY A 384 -19.74 5.80 -1.51
N LEU A 385 -18.90 6.36 -2.36
CA LEU A 385 -18.72 7.79 -2.53
C LEU A 385 -19.11 8.17 -3.96
N GLU A 386 -19.99 9.13 -4.13
CA GLU A 386 -20.36 9.71 -5.43
C GLU A 386 -19.61 11.01 -5.65
N GLU A 387 -18.91 11.12 -6.78
CA GLU A 387 -18.23 12.35 -7.16
C GLU A 387 -19.04 13.06 -8.26
N GLU A 388 -19.53 14.26 -7.97
CA GLU A 388 -20.27 15.03 -8.96
C GLU A 388 -19.37 15.52 -10.11
N VAL A 389 -19.90 15.43 -11.33
CA VAL A 389 -19.26 15.95 -12.54
C VAL A 389 -19.26 17.48 -12.50
N PRO A 390 -18.11 18.17 -12.51
CA PRO A 390 -18.11 19.61 -12.73
C PRO A 390 -18.76 19.91 -14.08
N ALA A 391 -19.75 20.80 -14.14
CA ALA A 391 -20.57 21.08 -15.34
C ALA A 391 -19.78 21.53 -16.61
N THR A 392 -18.46 21.68 -16.50
CA THR A 392 -17.54 22.09 -17.57
C THR A 392 -16.50 21.03 -17.95
N SER A 393 -16.46 19.85 -17.31
CA SER A 393 -15.49 18.80 -17.67
C SER A 393 -16.03 17.93 -18.81
N THR A 394 -15.33 17.98 -19.95
CA THR A 394 -15.34 16.84 -20.88
C THR A 394 -14.56 15.73 -20.19
N PRO A 395 -14.89 14.43 -20.30
CA PRO A 395 -14.08 13.36 -19.74
C PRO A 395 -12.67 13.49 -20.29
N ALA A 396 -11.77 14.06 -19.48
CA ALA A 396 -10.40 14.29 -19.88
C ALA A 396 -9.62 13.08 -19.40
N THR A 397 -9.09 12.33 -20.35
CA THR A 397 -8.06 11.34 -20.07
C THR A 397 -6.95 12.03 -19.27
N PRO A 398 -6.53 11.48 -18.12
CA PRO A 398 -5.40 12.04 -17.39
C PRO A 398 -4.18 12.00 -18.32
N THR A 399 -3.83 13.14 -18.88
CA THR A 399 -2.57 13.34 -19.59
C THR A 399 -1.78 14.27 -18.71
N PRO A 400 -0.84 13.76 -17.90
CA PRO A 400 0.00 14.62 -17.08
C PRO A 400 0.73 15.60 -18.00
N THR A 401 0.72 16.88 -17.65
CA THR A 401 1.57 17.83 -18.36
C THR A 401 2.93 17.76 -17.70
N ALA A 402 3.96 17.33 -18.44
CA ALA A 402 5.32 17.35 -17.92
C ALA A 402 5.66 18.76 -17.42
N ALA A 403 5.64 18.96 -16.10
CA ALA A 403 6.10 20.19 -15.51
C ALA A 403 7.60 20.31 -15.84
N PRO A 404 8.10 21.46 -16.34
CA PRO A 404 9.52 21.63 -16.56
C PRO A 404 10.24 21.40 -15.23
N GLY A 405 11.18 20.45 -15.24
CA GLY A 405 11.92 20.05 -14.05
C GLY A 405 12.42 21.27 -13.28
N PHE A 406 12.16 21.30 -11.98
CA PHE A 406 12.75 22.31 -11.11
C PHE A 406 14.27 22.14 -11.17
N GLY A 407 14.90 23.04 -11.91
CA GLY A 407 16.34 23.21 -11.92
C GLY A 407 16.82 23.44 -10.49
N ALA A 408 17.81 22.66 -10.09
CA ALA A 408 18.59 22.91 -8.90
C ALA A 408 19.22 24.32 -8.98
N THR A 409 18.71 25.24 -8.18
CA THR A 409 19.36 26.52 -7.82
C THR A 409 19.04 26.74 -6.33
N ALA A 410 19.97 26.88 -5.38
CA ALA A 410 21.38 27.19 -5.43
C ALA A 410 22.11 26.56 -4.23
N ALA A 411 23.13 25.73 -4.49
CA ALA A 411 24.17 25.47 -3.51
C ALA A 411 25.24 26.57 -3.68
N GLY A 412 25.26 27.51 -2.74
CA GLY A 412 26.29 28.54 -2.65
C GLY A 412 27.68 27.90 -2.52
N ALA A 413 28.60 28.39 -3.35
CA ALA A 413 29.99 27.94 -3.41
C ALA A 413 30.71 28.05 -2.06
N ALA A 414 31.38 26.96 -1.66
CA ALA A 414 32.55 27.03 -0.78
C ALA A 414 33.69 26.22 -1.42
N LEU A 415 34.67 26.98 -1.92
CA LEU A 415 35.90 26.54 -2.56
C LEU A 415 36.78 25.80 -1.55
N LEU A 416 37.14 24.54 -1.81
CA LEU A 416 38.12 23.78 -1.02
C LEU A 416 39.46 23.77 -1.79
N LEU A 417 40.39 24.63 -1.35
CA LEU A 417 41.79 24.61 -1.78
C LEU A 417 42.53 23.49 -1.04
N LEU A 418 42.74 22.37 -1.73
CA LEU A 418 43.67 21.31 -1.32
C LEU A 418 45.10 21.71 -1.71
N VAL A 419 45.93 22.07 -0.73
CA VAL A 419 47.38 22.11 -0.88
C VAL A 419 47.97 20.82 -0.34
N THR A 420 48.54 20.04 -1.25
CA THR A 420 49.31 18.82 -0.99
C THR A 420 50.63 19.11 -0.28
N GLY A 421 50.96 18.35 0.76
CA GLY A 421 52.27 18.34 1.40
C GLY A 421 52.68 16.93 1.84
N ARG A 422 53.60 16.32 1.07
CA ARG A 422 54.17 14.97 1.22
C ARG A 422 54.96 14.74 2.53
N MET A 423 54.83 13.51 3.04
CA MET A 423 55.83 12.62 3.68
C MET A 423 57.03 13.21 4.46
N ARG A 424 57.26 12.68 5.67
CA ARG A 424 58.32 11.67 5.89
C ARG A 424 58.27 11.01 7.27
N ARG A 425 58.45 9.69 7.26
CA ARG A 425 58.91 8.85 8.38
C ARG A 425 60.23 9.39 8.96
N ARG A 426 60.35 9.34 10.29
CA ARG A 426 61.36 8.51 10.96
C ARG A 426 60.80 8.02 12.29
#